data_AF-A0A7C9HF20-F1
#
_entry.id   AF-A0A7C9HF20-F1
#
_cell.length_a   1.000
_cell.length_b   1.000
_cell.length_c   1.000
_cell.angle_alpha   90.00
_cell.angle_beta   90.00
_cell.angle_gamma   90.00
#
_symmetry.space_group_name_H-M   'P 1'
#
loop_
_entity.id
_entity.type
_entity.pdbx_description
1 polymer ?
#
loop_
_entity_poly.entity_id
_entity_poly.type
_entity_poly.pdbx_seq_one_letter_code
_entity_poly.pdbx_strand_id
1 'polypeptide(L)'
;MLQALSDTLSCDTALLHQYRVDEAYNYAKELQAPELDLWDWLVNKLMEWISTLFSPNGKGDVRFYLYIGLAIAVAAFIAFLMYRYRAKLFHRTGKVSIIDAEEDNIYGVNFDAEYTKAMAQQDYYKAVRMVYLRTLRWLADHHKINWQLYKTPTQYTREFLSTDFQRMTNAFMRVRYGNYEASEELVNELLHIEDEIEKGGTHDE
;
A
#
# COMPACT_ATOMS: atom_id res chain seq x y z
N MET A 1 19.83 61.01 44.19
CA MET A 1 18.74 60.71 43.24
C MET A 1 18.39 59.24 43.41
N LEU A 2 17.17 58.94 43.86
CA LEU A 2 16.70 57.56 43.98
C LEU A 2 16.40 57.04 42.57
N GLN A 3 17.02 55.92 42.20
CA GLN A 3 16.76 55.22 40.94
C GLN A 3 15.33 54.67 40.98
N ALA A 4 14.52 55.00 39.98
CA ALA A 4 13.14 54.52 39.89
C ALA A 4 13.16 52.99 39.70
N LEU A 5 12.36 52.27 40.50
CA LEU A 5 12.19 50.83 40.38
C LEU A 5 11.52 50.51 39.05
N SER A 6 12.22 49.81 38.17
CA SER A 6 11.69 49.35 36.88
C SER A 6 10.55 48.36 37.13
N ASP A 7 9.37 48.67 36.62
CA ASP A 7 8.16 47.85 36.73
C ASP A 7 8.37 46.49 36.06
N THR A 8 8.37 45.41 36.85
CA THR A 8 8.61 44.04 36.39
C THR A 8 7.40 43.41 35.69
N LEU A 9 6.25 44.09 35.68
CA LEU A 9 5.03 43.57 35.06
C LEU A 9 4.84 44.06 33.62
N SER A 10 5.61 45.07 33.19
CA SER A 10 5.60 45.57 31.82
C SER A 10 6.85 45.13 31.07
N CYS A 11 6.67 44.52 29.90
CA CYS A 11 7.79 44.11 29.06
C CYS A 11 8.39 45.34 28.37
N ASP A 12 9.60 45.73 28.77
CA ASP A 12 10.35 46.77 28.08
C ASP A 12 10.87 46.24 26.73
N THR A 13 10.17 46.62 25.68
CA THR A 13 10.47 46.19 24.30
C THR A 13 11.86 46.62 23.80
N ALA A 14 12.41 47.72 24.33
CA ALA A 14 13.74 48.18 23.95
C ALA A 14 14.84 47.28 24.53
N LEU A 15 14.67 46.89 25.80
CA LEU A 15 15.55 45.96 26.50
C LEU A 15 15.50 44.57 25.84
N LEU A 16 14.30 44.10 25.48
CA LEU A 16 14.11 42.82 24.77
C LEU A 16 14.85 42.80 23.42
N HIS A 17 14.84 43.91 22.69
CA HIS A 17 15.54 44.02 21.42
C HIS A 17 17.06 43.96 21.59
N GLN A 18 17.62 44.56 22.65
CA GLN A 18 19.05 44.46 22.95
C GLN A 18 19.47 43.02 23.23
N TYR A 19 18.70 42.30 24.06
CA TYR A 19 19.00 40.90 24.36
C TYR A 19 18.84 39.95 23.17
N ARG A 20 17.99 40.27 22.19
CA ARG A 20 17.86 39.47 20.95
C ARG A 20 19.08 39.55 20.03
N VAL A 21 19.76 40.70 20.03
CA VAL A 21 20.91 40.95 19.17
C VAL A 21 22.20 40.47 19.82
N ASP A 22 22.24 40.42 21.15
CA ASP A 22 23.38 39.92 21.90
C ASP A 22 23.60 38.41 21.67
N GLU A 23 24.78 38.09 21.14
CA GLU A 23 25.19 36.71 20.82
C GLU A 23 25.20 35.81 22.06
N ALA A 24 25.45 36.37 23.26
CA ALA A 24 25.47 35.63 24.51
C ALA A 24 24.10 35.03 24.91
N TYR A 25 23.00 35.56 24.36
CA TYR A 25 21.63 35.11 24.64
C TYR A 25 20.96 34.39 23.46
N ASN A 26 21.74 34.02 22.43
CA ASN A 26 21.24 33.30 21.26
C ASN A 26 21.16 31.78 21.46
N TYR A 27 20.32 31.35 22.41
CA TYR A 27 20.12 29.93 22.74
C TYR A 27 19.44 29.12 21.62
N ALA A 28 18.84 29.78 20.62
CA ALA A 28 18.20 29.13 19.47
C ALA A 28 19.22 28.45 18.54
N LYS A 29 20.47 28.92 18.53
CA LYS A 29 21.57 28.36 17.71
C LYS A 29 22.00 26.97 18.17
N GLU A 30 21.87 26.66 19.46
CA GLU A 30 22.26 25.36 20.04
C GLU A 30 21.15 24.30 19.94
N LEU A 31 19.90 24.71 19.72
CA LEU A 31 18.74 23.83 19.51
C LEU A 31 18.54 23.42 18.04
N GLN A 32 19.26 24.07 17.12
CA GLN A 32 19.42 23.56 15.76
C GLN A 32 20.44 22.42 15.83
N ALA A 33 19.96 21.20 16.08
CA ALA A 33 20.77 20.02 15.81
C ALA A 33 21.27 20.16 14.35
N PRO A 34 22.58 20.01 14.08
CA PRO A 34 23.05 19.96 12.70
C PRO A 34 22.26 18.82 12.07
N GLU A 35 21.36 19.13 11.14
CA GLU A 35 20.78 18.10 10.30
C GLU A 35 21.99 17.40 9.70
N LEU A 36 22.23 16.16 10.13
CA LEU A 36 23.45 15.44 9.80
C LEU A 36 23.49 15.32 8.28
N ASP A 37 24.32 16.18 7.70
CA ASP A 37 24.50 16.49 6.28
C ASP A 37 25.18 15.34 5.53
N LEU A 38 24.95 14.10 5.98
CA LEU A 38 25.54 12.89 5.42
C LEU A 38 25.08 12.68 3.98
N TRP A 39 23.84 13.07 3.67
CA TRP A 39 23.31 12.98 2.32
C TRP A 39 23.94 14.03 1.40
N ASP A 40 24.04 15.29 1.83
CA ASP A 40 24.66 16.31 1.00
C ASP A 40 26.17 16.11 0.89
N TRP A 41 26.85 15.64 1.94
CA TRP A 41 28.25 15.19 1.87
C TRP A 41 28.43 14.06 0.84
N LEU A 42 27.56 13.06 0.85
CA LEU A 42 27.61 11.93 -0.07
C LEU A 42 27.35 12.38 -1.51
N VAL A 43 26.31 13.18 -1.74
CA VAL A 43 25.94 13.70 -3.05
C VAL A 43 27.05 14.59 -3.61
N ASN A 44 27.63 15.46 -2.78
CA ASN A 44 28.74 16.32 -3.19
C ASN A 44 29.98 15.50 -3.56
N LYS A 45 30.33 14.47 -2.77
CA LYS A 45 31.46 13.59 -3.10
C LYS A 45 31.21 12.77 -4.37
N LEU A 46 29.98 12.31 -4.58
CA LEU A 46 29.60 11.56 -5.76
C LEU A 46 29.63 12.46 -7.02
N MET A 47 29.18 13.70 -6.93
CA MET A 47 29.22 14.66 -8.04
C MET A 47 30.63 15.15 -8.38
N GLU A 48 31.50 15.34 -7.38
CA GLU A 48 32.92 15.58 -7.62
C GLU A 48 33.54 14.40 -8.39
N TRP A 49 33.29 13.16 -7.94
CA TRP A 49 33.83 11.98 -8.61
C TRP A 49 33.31 11.83 -10.04
N ILE A 50 32.01 12.03 -10.28
CA ILE A 50 31.42 12.06 -11.62
C ILE A 50 32.05 13.15 -12.47
N SER A 51 32.13 14.39 -11.99
CA SER A 51 32.67 15.50 -12.79
C SER A 51 34.15 15.33 -13.15
N THR A 52 34.95 14.65 -12.32
CA THR A 52 36.33 14.28 -12.67
C THR A 52 36.40 13.23 -13.78
N LEU A 53 35.43 12.31 -13.86
CA LEU A 53 35.35 11.31 -14.91
C LEU A 53 34.74 11.85 -16.21
N PHE A 54 33.83 12.81 -16.11
CA PHE A 54 33.15 13.44 -17.23
C PHE A 54 33.78 14.76 -17.70
N SER A 55 34.88 15.21 -17.09
CA SER A 55 35.62 16.39 -17.56
C SER A 55 36.22 16.10 -18.94
N PRO A 56 35.78 16.82 -20.00
CA PRO A 56 36.31 16.63 -21.33
C PRO A 56 37.72 17.22 -21.42
N ASN A 57 38.73 16.38 -21.21
CA ASN A 57 40.10 16.74 -21.54
C ASN A 57 40.29 16.64 -23.07
N GLY A 58 41.04 17.59 -23.61
CA GLY A 58 41.00 17.99 -25.02
C GLY A 58 41.16 16.88 -26.07
N LYS A 59 40.78 17.26 -27.29
CA LYS A 59 40.76 16.51 -28.57
C LYS A 59 41.70 15.29 -28.61
N GLY A 60 41.11 14.09 -28.47
CA GLY A 60 41.80 12.82 -28.72
C GLY A 60 41.59 11.74 -27.66
N ASP A 61 40.77 11.98 -26.64
CA ASP A 61 40.64 11.03 -25.54
C ASP A 61 39.73 9.83 -25.89
N VAL A 62 40.36 8.68 -26.11
CA VAL A 62 39.71 7.39 -26.37
C VAL A 62 38.79 6.94 -25.21
N ARG A 63 38.95 7.54 -24.02
CA ARG A 63 38.13 7.27 -22.83
C ARG A 63 36.67 7.66 -23.03
N PHE A 64 36.39 8.71 -23.82
CA PHE A 64 35.01 9.10 -24.14
C PHE A 64 34.25 7.98 -24.86
N TYR A 65 34.89 7.32 -25.82
CA TYR A 65 34.31 6.18 -26.53
C TYR A 65 34.19 4.94 -25.64
N LEU A 66 35.13 4.73 -24.71
CA LEU A 66 35.03 3.65 -23.71
C LEU A 66 33.85 3.86 -22.75
N TYR A 67 33.57 5.10 -22.32
CA TYR A 67 32.42 5.40 -21.47
C TYR A 67 31.09 5.23 -22.21
N ILE A 68 31.01 5.63 -23.48
CA ILE A 68 29.84 5.34 -24.32
C ILE A 68 29.64 3.83 -24.46
N GLY A 69 30.71 3.07 -24.71
CA GLY A 69 30.66 1.61 -24.78
C GLY A 69 30.17 0.98 -23.48
N LEU A 70 30.68 1.46 -22.33
CA LEU A 70 30.25 1.00 -21.01
C LEU A 70 28.78 1.36 -20.73
N ALA A 71 28.34 2.56 -21.08
CA ALA A 71 26.94 2.98 -20.91
C ALA A 71 25.99 2.11 -21.75
N ILE A 72 26.36 1.80 -23.00
CA ILE A 72 25.60 0.88 -23.85
C ILE A 72 25.62 -0.53 -23.27
N ALA A 73 26.76 -1.01 -22.76
CA ALA A 73 26.87 -2.33 -22.13
C ALA A 73 26.01 -2.43 -20.85
N VAL A 74 25.99 -1.40 -20.02
CA VAL A 74 25.14 -1.33 -18.82
C VAL A 74 23.66 -1.25 -19.22
N ALA A 75 23.30 -0.43 -20.21
CA ALA A 75 21.93 -0.36 -20.72
C ALA A 75 21.47 -1.71 -21.30
N ALA A 76 22.34 -2.38 -22.07
CA ALA A 76 22.09 -3.72 -22.58
C ALA A 76 22.01 -4.77 -21.47
N PHE A 77 22.83 -4.67 -20.43
CA PHE A 77 22.78 -5.53 -19.26
C PHE A 77 21.49 -5.32 -18.46
N ILE A 78 21.04 -4.08 -18.29
CA ILE A 78 19.75 -3.75 -17.66
C ILE A 78 18.61 -4.26 -18.53
N ALA A 79 18.63 -4.06 -19.85
CA ALA A 79 17.62 -4.58 -20.77
C ALA A 79 17.61 -6.12 -20.79
N PHE A 80 18.78 -6.76 -20.71
CA PHE A 80 18.95 -8.20 -20.58
C PHE A 80 18.42 -8.70 -19.22
N LEU A 81 18.71 -7.99 -18.13
CA LEU A 81 18.18 -8.29 -16.80
C LEU A 81 16.66 -8.16 -16.82
N MET A 82 16.12 -7.08 -17.39
CA MET A 82 14.69 -6.89 -17.59
C MET A 82 14.11 -8.05 -18.40
N TYR A 83 14.71 -8.41 -19.53
CA TYR A 83 14.26 -9.53 -20.37
C TYR A 83 14.33 -10.89 -19.63
N ARG A 84 15.42 -11.18 -18.95
CA ARG A 84 15.70 -12.43 -18.24
C ARG A 84 14.90 -12.60 -16.95
N TYR A 85 14.57 -11.49 -16.28
CA TYR A 85 13.81 -11.42 -15.03
C TYR A 85 12.35 -11.00 -15.21
N ARG A 86 11.84 -10.96 -16.45
CA ARG A 86 10.41 -10.80 -16.80
C ARG A 86 9.44 -11.87 -16.23
N ALA A 87 9.84 -12.59 -15.18
CA ALA A 87 8.98 -13.53 -14.48
C ALA A 87 9.19 -13.67 -12.95
N LYS A 88 10.12 -12.96 -12.29
CA LYS A 88 10.29 -13.17 -10.82
C LYS A 88 10.52 -11.96 -9.93
N LEU A 89 11.01 -10.82 -10.43
CA LEU A 89 11.24 -9.63 -9.59
C LEU A 89 10.08 -8.62 -9.63
N PHE A 90 9.17 -8.76 -10.60
CA PHE A 90 7.99 -7.90 -10.77
C PHE A 90 6.66 -8.66 -10.70
N HIS A 91 6.64 -9.91 -10.21
CA HIS A 91 5.40 -10.53 -9.71
C HIS A 91 5.14 -10.04 -8.28
N ARG A 92 4.93 -8.72 -8.17
CA ARG A 92 4.25 -8.07 -7.05
C ARG A 92 3.68 -6.74 -7.53
N THR A 93 3.03 -6.78 -8.67
CA THR A 93 1.93 -5.89 -8.98
C THR A 93 0.79 -6.86 -9.18
N GLY A 94 -0.16 -6.83 -8.25
CA GLY A 94 -1.41 -7.53 -8.41
C GLY A 94 -1.86 -7.22 -9.82
N LYS A 95 -1.95 -8.27 -10.62
CA LYS A 95 -2.70 -8.23 -11.86
C LYS A 95 -4.11 -7.87 -11.37
N VAL A 96 -4.40 -6.58 -11.30
CA VAL A 96 -5.76 -6.08 -11.45
C VAL A 96 -6.05 -6.43 -12.91
N SER A 97 -6.25 -7.73 -13.16
CA SER A 97 -7.13 -8.19 -14.20
C SER A 97 -8.32 -7.27 -14.03
N ILE A 98 -8.54 -6.46 -15.06
CA ILE A 98 -9.72 -5.62 -15.24
C ILE A 98 -10.83 -6.35 -14.49
N ILE A 99 -11.22 -5.81 -13.33
CA ILE A 99 -12.30 -6.37 -12.54
C ILE A 99 -13.44 -6.29 -13.53
N ASP A 100 -13.77 -7.42 -14.17
CA ASP A 100 -14.84 -7.47 -15.13
C ASP A 100 -15.99 -6.77 -14.43
N ALA A 101 -16.54 -5.76 -15.10
CA ALA A 101 -17.68 -4.99 -14.63
C ALA A 101 -18.96 -5.86 -14.61
N GLU A 102 -18.82 -7.16 -14.32
CA GLU A 102 -19.87 -7.99 -13.79
C GLU A 102 -20.18 -7.45 -12.39
N GLU A 103 -21.27 -6.71 -12.32
CA GLU A 103 -21.92 -6.32 -11.08
C GLU A 103 -22.07 -7.55 -10.18
N ASP A 104 -21.82 -7.41 -8.87
CA ASP A 104 -21.97 -8.47 -7.86
C ASP A 104 -23.46 -8.80 -7.64
N ASN A 105 -24.14 -9.28 -8.68
CA ASN A 105 -25.53 -9.71 -8.60
C ASN A 105 -25.59 -11.14 -8.06
N ILE A 106 -26.31 -11.32 -6.96
CA ILE A 106 -26.51 -12.64 -6.35
C ILE A 106 -27.55 -13.49 -7.10
N TYR A 107 -28.34 -12.89 -7.99
CA TYR A 107 -29.37 -13.55 -8.80
C TYR A 107 -28.97 -13.61 -10.27
N GLY A 108 -29.31 -14.72 -10.94
CA GLY A 108 -29.00 -14.93 -12.36
C GLY A 108 -27.64 -15.57 -12.66
N VAL A 109 -26.85 -15.88 -11.62
CA VAL A 109 -25.58 -16.60 -11.72
C VAL A 109 -25.77 -18.05 -11.30
N ASN A 110 -25.19 -18.99 -12.07
CA ASN A 110 -25.06 -20.39 -11.65
C ASN A 110 -23.74 -20.55 -10.87
N PHE A 111 -23.82 -20.41 -9.55
CA PHE A 111 -22.65 -20.40 -8.68
C PHE A 111 -21.83 -21.69 -8.75
N ASP A 112 -22.48 -22.86 -8.86
CA ASP A 112 -21.76 -24.14 -8.90
C ASP A 112 -20.98 -24.32 -10.21
N ALA A 113 -21.57 -23.88 -11.33
CA ALA A 113 -20.92 -23.93 -12.64
C ALA A 113 -19.74 -22.95 -12.72
N GLU A 114 -19.91 -21.70 -12.28
CA GLU A 114 -18.83 -20.70 -12.29
C GLU A 114 -17.73 -21.02 -11.26
N TYR A 115 -18.08 -21.57 -10.10
CA TYR A 115 -17.11 -22.08 -9.12
C TYR A 115 -16.25 -23.20 -9.71
N THR A 116 -16.88 -24.22 -10.33
CA THR A 116 -16.16 -25.35 -10.94
C THR A 116 -15.22 -24.87 -12.04
N LYS A 117 -15.67 -23.93 -12.86
CA LYS A 117 -14.87 -23.30 -13.93
C LYS A 117 -13.71 -22.49 -13.36
N ALA A 118 -13.92 -21.71 -12.30
CA ALA A 118 -12.87 -20.94 -11.64
C ALA A 118 -11.79 -21.86 -11.04
N MET A 119 -12.20 -22.95 -10.37
CA MET A 119 -11.30 -23.96 -9.82
C MET A 119 -10.50 -24.67 -10.93
N ALA A 120 -11.13 -25.02 -12.05
CA ALA A 120 -10.45 -25.64 -13.20
C ALA A 120 -9.42 -24.71 -13.85
N GLN A 121 -9.66 -23.40 -13.81
CA GLN A 121 -8.75 -22.37 -14.33
C GLN A 121 -7.69 -21.93 -13.31
N GLN A 122 -7.72 -22.48 -12.09
CA GLN A 122 -6.92 -22.04 -10.94
C GLN A 122 -7.09 -20.54 -10.65
N ASP A 123 -8.26 -19.99 -10.98
CA ASP A 123 -8.65 -18.61 -10.65
C ASP A 123 -9.29 -18.61 -9.25
N TYR A 124 -8.44 -18.73 -8.23
CA TYR A 124 -8.88 -18.78 -6.84
C TYR A 124 -9.57 -17.49 -6.41
N TYR A 125 -9.28 -16.35 -7.05
CA TYR A 125 -9.99 -15.10 -6.80
C TYR A 125 -11.47 -15.23 -7.15
N LYS A 126 -11.77 -15.73 -8.36
CA LYS A 126 -13.16 -15.98 -8.78
C LYS A 126 -13.82 -17.04 -7.91
N ALA A 127 -13.11 -18.09 -7.52
CA ALA A 127 -13.64 -19.12 -6.62
C ALA A 127 -14.06 -18.52 -5.26
N VAL A 128 -13.20 -17.71 -4.62
CA VAL A 128 -13.51 -16.98 -3.38
C VAL A 128 -14.75 -16.09 -3.56
N ARG A 129 -14.83 -15.36 -4.67
CA ARG A 129 -15.99 -14.51 -4.99
C ARG A 129 -17.28 -15.33 -5.10
N MET A 130 -17.25 -16.47 -5.80
CA MET A 130 -18.44 -17.31 -5.99
C MET A 130 -18.95 -17.87 -4.66
N VAL A 131 -18.07 -18.36 -3.79
CA VAL A 131 -18.46 -18.86 -2.45
C VAL A 131 -19.11 -17.75 -1.64
N TYR A 132 -18.48 -16.56 -1.57
CA TYR A 132 -19.03 -15.44 -0.81
C TYR A 132 -20.41 -14.98 -1.30
N LEU A 133 -20.59 -14.83 -2.62
CA LEU A 133 -21.87 -14.42 -3.21
C LEU A 133 -22.95 -15.48 -3.02
N ARG A 134 -22.60 -16.77 -3.08
CA ARG A 134 -23.51 -17.87 -2.77
C ARG A 134 -23.97 -17.82 -1.32
N THR A 135 -23.06 -17.61 -0.37
CA THR A 135 -23.41 -17.45 1.05
C THR A 135 -24.32 -16.23 1.28
N LEU A 136 -24.05 -15.10 0.62
CA LEU A 136 -24.94 -13.93 0.68
C LEU A 136 -26.34 -14.24 0.15
N ARG A 137 -26.44 -15.00 -0.95
CA ARG A 137 -27.74 -15.44 -1.47
C ARG A 137 -28.48 -16.31 -0.46
N TRP A 138 -27.81 -17.30 0.13
CA TRP A 138 -28.41 -18.16 1.14
C TRP A 138 -28.96 -17.35 2.32
N LEU A 139 -28.18 -16.39 2.84
CA LEU A 139 -28.62 -15.50 3.92
C LEU A 139 -29.82 -14.63 3.52
N ALA A 140 -29.87 -14.15 2.28
CA ALA A 140 -30.99 -13.37 1.77
C ALA A 140 -32.26 -14.22 1.60
N ASP A 141 -32.13 -15.43 1.03
CA ASP A 141 -33.24 -16.38 0.83
C ASP A 141 -33.85 -16.81 2.19
N HIS A 142 -33.03 -16.89 3.25
CA HIS A 142 -33.48 -17.19 4.62
C HIS A 142 -33.89 -15.96 5.43
N HIS A 143 -34.05 -14.79 4.79
CA HIS A 143 -34.46 -13.53 5.42
C HIS A 143 -33.54 -13.08 6.58
N LYS A 144 -32.30 -13.55 6.63
CA LYS A 144 -31.29 -13.16 7.63
C LYS A 144 -30.65 -11.80 7.29
N ILE A 145 -30.63 -11.43 6.01
CA ILE A 145 -30.15 -10.13 5.53
C ILE A 145 -31.12 -9.54 4.50
N ASN A 146 -31.14 -8.22 4.38
CA ASN A 146 -31.81 -7.52 3.30
C ASN A 146 -30.79 -7.13 2.22
N TRP A 147 -30.65 -8.00 1.22
CA TRP A 147 -29.68 -7.80 0.14
C TRP A 147 -30.03 -6.60 -0.76
N GLN A 148 -29.03 -5.78 -1.02
CA GLN A 148 -29.10 -4.61 -1.91
C GLN A 148 -27.79 -4.47 -2.69
N LEU A 149 -27.87 -4.21 -4.00
CA LEU A 149 -26.69 -4.13 -4.86
C LEU A 149 -25.69 -3.03 -4.43
N TYR A 150 -26.16 -1.94 -3.83
CA TYR A 150 -25.32 -0.82 -3.39
C TYR A 150 -24.75 -0.98 -1.97
N LYS A 151 -25.13 -2.04 -1.23
CA LYS A 151 -24.62 -2.27 0.12
C LYS A 151 -23.22 -2.87 0.06
N THR A 152 -22.35 -2.42 0.97
CA THR A 152 -20.99 -2.96 1.09
C THR A 152 -21.01 -4.31 1.83
N PRO A 153 -20.06 -5.23 1.54
CA PRO A 153 -19.92 -6.50 2.27
C PRO A 153 -19.92 -6.34 3.80
N THR A 154 -19.24 -5.32 4.31
CA THR A 154 -19.16 -5.00 5.74
C THR A 154 -20.47 -4.48 6.34
N GLN A 155 -21.43 -4.00 5.53
CA GLN A 155 -22.75 -3.66 6.04
C GLN A 155 -23.55 -4.91 6.39
N TYR A 156 -23.44 -5.99 5.60
CA TYR A 156 -24.13 -7.25 5.89
C TYR A 156 -23.69 -7.89 7.20
N THR A 157 -22.44 -7.70 7.62
CA THR A 157 -21.96 -8.21 8.93
C THR A 157 -22.63 -7.53 10.12
N ARG A 158 -23.36 -6.42 9.90
CA ARG A 158 -24.17 -5.76 10.94
C ARG A 158 -25.62 -6.27 10.96
N GLU A 159 -26.08 -6.89 9.86
CA GLU A 159 -27.41 -7.48 9.75
C GLU A 159 -27.40 -8.91 10.28
N PHE A 160 -26.38 -9.69 9.88
CA PHE A 160 -26.16 -11.04 10.39
C PHE A 160 -24.96 -11.06 11.34
N LEU A 161 -25.24 -11.09 12.63
CA LEU A 161 -24.25 -11.08 13.71
C LEU A 161 -23.66 -12.48 13.94
N SER A 162 -22.83 -12.93 13.01
CA SER A 162 -22.06 -14.18 13.13
C SER A 162 -20.57 -13.90 13.03
N THR A 163 -19.79 -14.48 13.95
CA THR A 163 -18.32 -14.41 13.93
C THR A 163 -17.74 -15.06 12.68
N ASP A 164 -18.38 -16.11 12.20
CA ASP A 164 -17.95 -16.88 11.03
C ASP A 164 -18.22 -16.09 9.75
N PHE A 165 -19.40 -15.47 9.65
CA PHE A 165 -19.71 -14.57 8.53
C PHE A 165 -18.82 -13.32 8.51
N GLN A 166 -18.48 -12.79 9.68
CA GLN A 166 -17.51 -11.69 9.78
C GLN A 166 -16.12 -12.12 9.30
N ARG A 167 -15.67 -13.33 9.65
CA ARG A 167 -14.39 -13.89 9.20
C ARG A 167 -14.38 -14.07 7.68
N MET A 168 -15.41 -14.68 7.12
CA MET A 168 -15.57 -14.84 5.67
C MET A 168 -15.59 -13.49 4.94
N THR A 169 -16.33 -12.51 5.44
CA THR A 169 -16.39 -11.16 4.85
C THR A 169 -15.02 -10.49 4.88
N ASN A 170 -14.27 -10.60 5.97
CA ASN A 170 -12.92 -10.05 6.07
C ASN A 170 -11.95 -10.71 5.09
N ALA A 171 -12.01 -12.03 4.92
CA ALA A 171 -11.21 -12.76 3.94
C ALA A 171 -11.54 -12.31 2.50
N PHE A 172 -12.83 -12.22 2.16
CA PHE A 172 -13.26 -11.70 0.87
C PHE A 172 -12.77 -10.27 0.61
N MET A 173 -12.92 -9.37 1.58
CA MET A 173 -12.46 -7.98 1.47
C MET A 173 -10.95 -7.88 1.28
N ARG A 174 -10.16 -8.73 1.96
CA ARG A 174 -8.71 -8.80 1.80
C ARG A 174 -8.30 -9.25 0.40
N VAL A 175 -8.98 -10.24 -0.16
CA VAL A 175 -8.72 -10.71 -1.52
C VAL A 175 -9.18 -9.67 -2.56
N ARG A 176 -10.37 -9.08 -2.38
CA ARG A 176 -10.96 -8.13 -3.33
C ARG A 176 -10.26 -6.78 -3.37
N TYR A 177 -9.91 -6.22 -2.21
CA TYR A 177 -9.39 -4.86 -2.10
C TYR A 177 -8.00 -4.78 -1.48
N GLY A 178 -7.53 -5.84 -0.83
CA GLY A 178 -6.30 -5.85 -0.04
C GLY A 178 -5.05 -6.34 -0.78
N ASN A 179 -5.13 -6.63 -2.08
CA ASN A 179 -4.01 -7.16 -2.88
C ASN A 179 -3.41 -8.46 -2.29
N TYR A 180 -4.24 -9.27 -1.63
CA TYR A 180 -3.86 -10.62 -1.16
C TYR A 180 -4.09 -11.62 -2.30
N GLU A 181 -3.11 -12.52 -2.50
CA GLU A 181 -3.29 -13.64 -3.42
C GLU A 181 -4.28 -14.65 -2.83
N ALA A 182 -5.32 -14.95 -3.60
CA ALA A 182 -6.24 -16.04 -3.25
C ALA A 182 -5.52 -17.37 -3.49
N SER A 183 -5.69 -18.30 -2.54
CA SER A 183 -5.13 -19.64 -2.62
C SER A 183 -6.22 -20.70 -2.49
N GLU A 184 -5.90 -21.94 -2.85
CA GLU A 184 -6.83 -23.07 -2.73
C GLU A 184 -7.20 -23.34 -1.26
N GLU A 185 -6.23 -23.16 -0.35
CA GLU A 185 -6.45 -23.31 1.09
C GLU A 185 -7.48 -22.29 1.59
N LEU A 186 -7.41 -21.06 1.10
CA LEU A 186 -8.39 -20.02 1.45
C LEU A 186 -9.79 -20.36 0.94
N VAL A 187 -9.90 -20.90 -0.28
CA VAL A 187 -11.20 -21.35 -0.82
C VAL A 187 -11.79 -22.46 0.06
N ASN A 188 -10.98 -23.44 0.44
CA ASN A 188 -11.42 -24.53 1.32
C ASN A 188 -11.82 -24.03 2.72
N GLU A 189 -11.09 -23.05 3.27
CA GLU A 189 -11.46 -22.39 4.54
C GLU A 189 -12.84 -21.71 4.41
N LEU A 190 -13.08 -20.98 3.32
CA LEU A 190 -14.36 -20.32 3.10
C LEU A 190 -15.52 -21.30 2.93
N LEU A 191 -15.30 -22.44 2.26
CA LEU A 191 -16.31 -23.50 2.16
C LEU A 191 -16.66 -24.11 3.52
N HIS A 192 -15.66 -24.32 4.38
CA HIS A 192 -15.91 -24.77 5.75
C HIS A 192 -16.71 -23.73 6.53
N ILE A 193 -16.37 -22.44 6.39
CA ILE A 193 -17.11 -21.36 7.06
C ILE A 193 -18.55 -21.27 6.53
N GLU A 194 -18.77 -21.45 5.23
CA GLU A 194 -20.11 -21.51 4.63
C GLU A 194 -20.97 -22.61 5.27
N ASP A 195 -20.44 -23.83 5.37
CA ASP A 195 -21.12 -24.98 5.98
C ASP A 195 -21.45 -24.73 7.47
N GLU A 196 -20.54 -24.10 8.23
CA GLU A 196 -20.81 -23.70 9.62
C GLU A 196 -21.90 -22.63 9.73
N ILE A 197 -21.96 -21.67 8.79
CA ILE A 197 -23.02 -20.65 8.75
C ILE A 197 -24.37 -21.31 8.44
N GLU A 198 -24.41 -22.26 7.50
CA GLU A 198 -25.64 -22.98 7.14
C GLU A 198 -26.15 -23.84 8.31
N LYS A 199 -25.24 -24.52 9.03
CA LYS A 199 -25.57 -25.33 10.21
C LYS A 199 -25.96 -24.48 11.41
N GLY A 200 -25.18 -23.44 11.73
CA GLY A 200 -25.38 -22.56 12.88
C GLY A 200 -26.66 -21.71 12.79
N GLY A 201 -27.20 -21.51 11.59
CA GLY A 201 -28.47 -20.80 11.38
C GLY A 201 -29.73 -21.57 11.81
N THR A 202 -29.61 -22.84 12.21
CA THR A 202 -30.73 -23.74 12.54
C THR A 202 -31.03 -23.87 14.05
N HIS A 203 -30.39 -23.07 14.92
CA HIS A 203 -30.52 -23.23 16.38
C HIS A 203 -31.22 -22.09 17.13
N ASP A 204 -31.82 -21.12 16.44
CA ASP A 204 -32.68 -20.12 17.09
C ASP A 204 -34.15 -20.33 16.68
N GLU A 205 -34.85 -21.17 17.44
CA GLU A 205 -36.32 -21.16 17.62
C GLU A 205 -36.70 -20.52 18.97
#